data_AF-A0A899NGU9-F1
#
_entry.id   AF-A0A899NGU9-F1
#
_cell.length_a   1.000
_cell.length_b   1.000
_cell.length_c   1.000
_cell.angle_alpha   90.00
_cell.angle_beta   90.00
_cell.angle_gamma   90.00
#
_symmetry.space_group_name_H-M   'P 1'
#
loop_
_entity.id
_entity.type
_entity.pdbx_description
1 polymer ?
#
loop_
_entity_poly.entity_id
_entity_poly.type
_entity_poly.pdbx_seq_one_letter_code
_entity_poly.pdbx_strand_id
1 'polypeptide(L)'
;MTPLVNANEKRAENHLASAIRFNGSVVTVREWIDALIAQGYKPNAKAVLKGKEASRMQLHRWNNAQQTEHMKKRANAGTKIEYTMSHEESGSFYDVKKFAFDYAVSIAGPEYGEPEDRCFIVYAIPQLRKGAEYERCVAAYKPVFAEDEQRALNILRFDFPSARILWLGIAKTQEQALSLAETAMA
;
A
#
# COMPACT_ATOMS: atom_id res chain seq x y z
N MET A 1 -6.02 11.07 30.92
CA MET A 1 -5.40 10.21 29.89
C MET A 1 -6.21 8.93 29.76
N THR A 2 -6.73 8.64 28.58
CA THR A 2 -7.58 7.48 28.29
C THR A 2 -6.75 6.19 28.17
N PRO A 3 -7.20 5.05 28.73
CA PRO A 3 -6.42 3.81 28.84
C PRO A 3 -5.94 3.21 27.50
N LEU A 4 -6.60 3.52 26.38
CA LEU A 4 -6.23 3.08 25.03
C LEU A 4 -4.91 3.70 24.53
N VAL A 5 -4.61 4.94 24.93
CA VAL A 5 -3.40 5.66 24.51
C VAL A 5 -2.17 4.97 25.11
N ASN A 6 -2.23 4.66 26.40
CA ASN A 6 -1.19 3.95 27.14
C ASN A 6 -0.94 2.53 26.58
N ALA A 7 -1.99 1.83 26.15
CA ALA A 7 -1.84 0.49 25.54
C ALA A 7 -1.12 0.53 24.18
N ASN A 8 -1.37 1.55 23.36
CA ASN A 8 -0.69 1.71 22.07
C ASN A 8 0.75 2.17 22.22
N GLU A 9 1.02 3.08 23.15
CA GLU A 9 2.38 3.52 23.51
C GLU A 9 3.23 2.33 23.96
N LYS A 10 2.71 1.51 24.88
CA LYS A 10 3.41 0.31 25.35
C LYS A 10 3.65 -0.72 24.23
N ARG A 11 2.73 -0.85 23.27
CA ARG A 11 2.93 -1.71 22.09
C ARG A 11 4.03 -1.18 21.19
N ALA A 12 4.08 0.14 20.97
CA ALA A 12 5.11 0.79 20.18
C ALA A 12 6.48 0.60 20.84
N GLU A 13 6.61 0.86 22.14
CA GLU A 13 7.84 0.64 22.91
C GLU A 13 8.32 -0.81 22.84
N ASN A 14 7.43 -1.78 23.07
CA ASN A 14 7.75 -3.19 22.96
C ASN A 14 8.22 -3.58 21.55
N HIS A 15 7.61 -2.99 20.51
CA HIS A 15 8.05 -3.24 19.15
C HIS A 15 9.43 -2.66 18.87
N LEU A 16 9.69 -1.43 19.32
CA LEU A 16 10.97 -0.76 19.15
C LEU A 16 12.10 -1.47 19.92
N ALA A 17 11.78 -2.06 21.08
CA ALA A 17 12.71 -2.86 21.87
C ALA A 17 12.91 -4.29 21.33
N SER A 18 12.14 -4.73 20.33
CA SER A 18 12.28 -6.08 19.79
C SER A 18 13.61 -6.25 19.05
N ALA A 19 14.23 -7.41 19.23
CA ALA A 19 15.53 -7.72 18.65
C ALA A 19 15.41 -8.17 17.19
N ILE A 20 16.32 -7.68 16.35
CA ILE A 20 16.48 -8.06 14.95
C ILE A 20 17.95 -8.31 14.63
N ARG A 21 18.23 -9.02 13.55
CA ARG A 21 19.59 -9.21 13.04
C ARG A 21 19.87 -8.23 11.90
N PHE A 22 20.94 -7.46 12.03
CA PHE A 22 21.38 -6.50 11.03
C PHE A 22 22.92 -6.45 11.00
N ASN A 23 23.51 -6.51 9.80
CA ASN A 23 24.97 -6.51 9.60
C ASN A 23 25.76 -7.49 10.49
N GLY A 24 25.22 -8.69 10.71
CA GLY A 24 25.87 -9.72 11.52
C GLY A 24 25.74 -9.53 13.04
N SER A 25 25.08 -8.47 13.51
CA SER A 25 24.84 -8.20 14.93
C SER A 25 23.35 -8.26 15.27
N VAL A 26 23.03 -8.52 16.53
CA VAL A 26 21.66 -8.41 17.06
C VAL A 26 21.50 -7.01 17.64
N VAL A 27 20.54 -6.27 17.11
CA VAL A 27 20.20 -4.89 17.53
C VAL A 27 18.70 -4.80 17.78
N THR A 28 18.27 -3.78 18.50
CA THR A 28 16.85 -3.45 18.62
C THR A 28 16.32 -2.81 17.34
N VAL A 29 15.01 -2.85 17.11
CA VAL A 29 14.37 -2.12 16.00
C VAL A 29 14.67 -0.62 16.09
N ARG A 30 14.70 -0.05 17.30
CA ARG A 30 15.10 1.35 17.51
C ARG A 30 16.50 1.64 16.95
N GLU A 31 17.50 0.91 17.45
CA GLU A 31 18.90 1.09 17.03
C GLU A 31 19.08 0.84 15.53
N TRP A 32 18.32 -0.10 14.97
CA TRP A 32 18.33 -0.35 13.54
C TRP A 32 17.81 0.84 12.73
N ILE A 33 16.69 1.44 13.15
CA ILE A 33 16.14 2.63 12.48
C ILE A 33 17.10 3.81 12.59
N ASP A 34 17.71 4.03 13.76
CA ASP A 34 18.72 5.07 13.95
C ASP A 34 19.92 4.86 13.02
N ALA A 35 20.39 3.61 12.89
CA ALA A 35 21.48 3.26 11.98
C ALA A 35 21.11 3.48 10.50
N LEU A 36 19.87 3.19 10.09
CA LEU A 36 19.38 3.45 8.74
C LEU A 36 19.32 4.95 8.44
N ILE A 37 18.81 5.76 9.37
CA ILE A 37 18.78 7.22 9.22
C ILE A 37 20.20 7.77 9.11
N ALA A 38 21.13 7.31 9.96
CA ALA A 38 22.54 7.72 9.90
C ALA A 38 23.23 7.33 8.58
N GLN A 39 22.76 6.26 7.94
CA GLN A 39 23.21 5.83 6.61
C GLN A 39 22.51 6.57 5.46
N GLY A 40 21.66 7.56 5.73
CA GLY A 40 20.98 8.37 4.71
C GLY A 40 19.64 7.80 4.23
N TYR A 41 19.12 6.72 4.84
CA TYR A 41 17.78 6.23 4.54
C TYR A 41 16.72 7.17 5.11
N LYS A 42 15.67 7.41 4.34
CA LYS A 42 14.53 8.25 4.72
C LYS A 42 13.25 7.41 4.86
N PRO A 43 12.36 7.75 5.81
CA PRO A 43 11.06 7.11 5.89
C PRO A 43 10.22 7.45 4.66
N ASN A 44 9.53 6.44 4.12
CA ASN A 44 8.66 6.58 2.98
C ASN A 44 7.40 5.71 3.15
N ALA A 45 6.22 6.29 2.90
CA ALA A 45 4.94 5.61 2.88
C ALA A 45 4.35 5.65 1.46
N LYS A 46 3.81 4.52 0.98
CA LYS A 46 3.16 4.47 -0.34
C LYS A 46 1.93 3.56 -0.35
N ALA A 47 0.92 3.95 -1.11
CA ALA A 47 -0.25 3.11 -1.34
C ALA A 47 0.02 2.01 -2.39
N VAL A 48 -0.29 0.77 -2.03
CA VAL A 48 -0.16 -0.42 -2.88
C VAL A 48 -1.40 -1.30 -2.81
N LEU A 49 -1.55 -2.21 -3.77
CA LEU A 49 -2.58 -3.25 -3.71
C LEU A 49 -2.39 -4.16 -2.48
N LYS A 50 -3.46 -4.36 -1.70
CA LYS A 50 -3.44 -5.21 -0.50
C LYS A 50 -3.46 -6.69 -0.84
N GLY A 51 -4.21 -7.07 -1.89
CA GLY A 51 -4.33 -8.44 -2.34
C GLY A 51 -3.07 -8.92 -3.05
N LYS A 52 -2.33 -9.86 -2.44
CA LYS A 52 -1.18 -10.50 -3.07
C LYS A 52 -1.59 -11.21 -4.36
N GLU A 53 -0.76 -11.07 -5.39
CA GLU A 53 -0.85 -11.85 -6.61
C GLU A 53 -0.61 -13.33 -6.32
N ALA A 54 -1.37 -14.19 -6.97
CA ALA A 54 -1.09 -15.62 -6.99
C ALA A 54 0.15 -15.88 -7.86
N SER A 55 1.01 -16.78 -7.39
CA SER A 55 2.13 -17.27 -8.19
C SER A 55 1.61 -17.95 -9.46
N ARG A 56 2.39 -17.91 -10.55
CA ARG A 56 2.08 -18.62 -11.80
C ARG A 56 1.79 -20.11 -11.56
N MET A 57 2.52 -20.74 -10.63
CA MET A 57 2.28 -22.14 -10.26
C MET A 57 0.95 -22.34 -9.53
N GLN A 58 0.54 -21.39 -8.69
CA GLN A 58 -0.75 -21.46 -8.00
C GLN A 58 -1.89 -21.31 -8.99
N LEU A 59 -1.78 -20.33 -9.90
CA LEU A 59 -2.77 -20.10 -10.97
C LEU A 59 -2.93 -21.33 -11.86
N HIS A 60 -1.84 -21.99 -12.27
CA HIS A 60 -1.88 -23.19 -13.09
C HIS A 60 -2.60 -24.38 -12.41
N ARG A 61 -2.62 -24.43 -11.08
CA ARG A 61 -3.29 -25.49 -10.31
C ARG A 61 -4.76 -25.17 -10.02
N TRP A 62 -5.19 -23.94 -10.23
CA TRP A 62 -6.55 -23.51 -9.93
C TRP A 62 -7.47 -23.67 -11.13
N ASN A 63 -8.69 -24.12 -10.86
CA ASN A 63 -9.77 -24.06 -11.84
C ASN A 63 -10.31 -22.62 -11.99
N ASN A 64 -11.14 -22.40 -13.00
CA ASN A 64 -11.69 -21.07 -13.31
C ASN A 64 -12.46 -20.45 -12.13
N ALA A 65 -13.16 -21.25 -11.33
CA ALA A 65 -13.91 -20.76 -10.18
C ALA A 65 -12.97 -20.24 -9.08
N GLN A 66 -11.90 -20.97 -8.76
CA GLN A 66 -10.89 -20.57 -7.79
C GLN A 66 -10.12 -19.33 -8.23
N GLN A 67 -9.76 -19.24 -9.51
CA GLN A 67 -9.12 -18.03 -10.06
C GLN A 67 -10.05 -16.82 -9.97
N THR A 68 -11.34 -17.00 -10.28
CA THR A 68 -12.35 -15.95 -10.17
C THR A 68 -12.53 -15.50 -8.72
N GLU A 69 -12.64 -16.44 -7.77
CA GLU A 69 -12.80 -16.11 -6.36
C GLU A 69 -11.58 -15.37 -5.81
N HIS A 70 -10.36 -15.80 -6.19
CA HIS A 70 -9.13 -15.10 -5.81
C HIS A 70 -9.09 -13.67 -6.36
N MET A 71 -9.45 -13.49 -7.63
CA MET A 71 -9.52 -12.17 -8.25
C MET A 71 -10.55 -11.27 -7.55
N LYS A 72 -11.73 -11.81 -7.22
CA LYS A 72 -12.76 -11.11 -6.43
C LYS A 72 -12.24 -10.68 -5.07
N LYS A 73 -11.56 -11.58 -4.35
CA LYS A 73 -10.93 -11.29 -3.06
C LYS A 73 -9.85 -10.21 -3.16
N ARG A 74 -9.02 -10.24 -4.21
CA ARG A 74 -8.00 -9.21 -4.45
C ARG A 74 -8.63 -7.84 -4.72
N ALA A 75 -9.65 -7.79 -5.58
CA ALA A 75 -10.32 -6.54 -5.93
C ALA A 75 -11.00 -5.89 -4.71
N ASN A 76 -11.68 -6.70 -3.89
CA ASN A 76 -12.36 -6.22 -2.68
C ASN A 76 -11.40 -5.90 -1.52
N ALA A 77 -10.15 -6.38 -1.57
CA ALA A 77 -9.16 -6.02 -0.56
C ALA A 77 -8.71 -4.56 -0.66
N GLY A 78 -8.84 -3.94 -1.84
CA GLY A 78 -8.43 -2.58 -2.11
C GLY A 78 -6.92 -2.37 -1.92
N THR A 79 -6.58 -1.24 -1.33
CA THR A 79 -5.20 -0.80 -1.13
C THR A 79 -4.81 -0.80 0.35
N LYS A 80 -3.51 -0.76 0.61
CA LYS A 80 -2.90 -0.58 1.92
C LYS A 80 -1.73 0.38 1.80
N ILE A 81 -1.35 1.01 2.90
CA ILE A 81 -0.09 1.75 2.99
C ILE A 81 1.03 0.79 3.39
N GLU A 82 2.09 0.75 2.59
CA GLU A 82 3.35 0.12 2.95
C GLU A 82 4.33 1.18 3.44
N TYR A 83 5.06 0.84 4.49
CA TYR A 83 6.05 1.70 5.11
C TYR A 83 7.43 1.13 4.85
N THR A 84 8.34 1.98 4.37
CA THR A 84 9.70 1.60 4.01
C THR A 84 10.70 2.63 4.53
N MET A 85 11.93 2.20 4.73
CA MET A 85 13.10 3.09 4.81
C MET A 85 13.79 3.01 3.45
N SER A 86 13.80 4.09 2.68
CA SER A 86 14.35 4.14 1.32
C SER A 86 15.57 5.04 1.21
N HIS A 87 16.54 4.64 0.42
CA HIS A 87 17.74 5.42 0.12
C HIS A 87 17.69 5.88 -1.34
N GLU A 88 17.60 7.19 -1.56
CA GLU A 88 17.37 7.78 -2.89
C GLU A 88 18.50 7.48 -3.88
N GLU A 89 19.77 7.58 -3.44
CA GLU A 89 20.92 7.44 -4.35
C GLU A 89 21.17 6.00 -4.80
N SER A 90 21.02 5.02 -3.90
CA SER A 90 21.23 3.59 -4.19
C SER A 90 19.98 2.91 -4.74
N GLY A 91 18.79 3.49 -4.53
CA GLY A 91 17.50 2.86 -4.79
C GLY A 91 17.19 1.68 -3.86
N SER A 92 17.97 1.44 -2.79
CA SER A 92 17.72 0.38 -1.83
C SER A 92 16.62 0.76 -0.84
N PHE A 93 15.89 -0.24 -0.34
CA PHE A 93 14.87 -0.02 0.67
C PHE A 93 14.74 -1.20 1.65
N TYR A 94 14.22 -0.92 2.83
CA TYR A 94 13.83 -1.89 3.84
C TYR A 94 12.35 -1.74 4.16
N ASP A 95 11.61 -2.86 4.16
CA ASP A 95 10.23 -2.87 4.65
C ASP A 95 10.21 -2.76 6.18
N VAL A 96 9.42 -1.82 6.69
CA VAL A 96 9.29 -1.57 8.13
C VAL A 96 7.84 -1.63 8.58
N LYS A 97 7.61 -1.93 9.86
CA LYS A 97 6.26 -1.86 10.43
C LYS A 97 5.92 -0.41 10.78
N LYS A 98 4.61 -0.11 10.86
CA LYS A 98 4.10 1.22 11.18
C LYS A 98 4.76 1.86 12.41
N PHE A 99 4.92 1.12 13.51
CA PHE A 99 5.55 1.69 14.72
C PHE A 99 7.02 2.11 14.52
N ALA A 100 7.77 1.37 13.70
CA ALA A 100 9.15 1.73 13.37
C ALA A 100 9.19 2.94 12.42
N PHE A 101 8.24 3.00 11.47
CA PHE A 101 8.05 4.15 10.60
C PHE A 101 7.64 5.41 11.37
N ASP A 102 6.63 5.33 12.25
CA ASP A 102 6.18 6.45 13.08
C ASP A 102 7.36 6.99 13.93
N TYR A 103 8.21 6.09 14.44
CA TYR A 103 9.45 6.48 15.13
C TYR A 103 10.45 7.17 14.21
N ALA A 104 10.72 6.62 13.02
CA ALA A 104 11.60 7.25 12.04
C ALA A 104 11.11 8.66 11.63
N VAL A 105 9.80 8.83 11.43
CA VAL A 105 9.17 10.13 11.13
C VAL A 105 9.34 11.11 12.29
N SER A 106 9.24 10.64 13.54
CA SER A 106 9.46 11.50 14.71
C SER A 106 10.89 12.07 14.80
N ILE A 107 11.87 11.41 14.16
CA ILE A 107 13.26 11.86 14.08
C ILE A 107 13.50 12.69 12.81
N ALA A 108 13.04 12.20 11.66
CA ALA A 108 13.36 12.79 10.35
C ALA A 108 12.51 14.02 10.01
N GLY A 109 11.28 14.12 10.53
CA GLY A 109 10.35 15.21 10.26
C GLY A 109 8.97 14.71 9.82
N PRO A 110 7.89 15.45 10.14
CA PRO A 110 6.51 15.06 9.82
C PRO A 110 6.21 14.98 8.31
N GLU A 111 6.98 15.67 7.47
CA GLU A 111 6.84 15.65 6.01
C GLU A 111 7.01 14.24 5.42
N TYR A 112 7.77 13.36 6.08
CA TYR A 112 7.95 11.97 5.68
C TYR A 112 6.80 11.06 6.11
N GLY A 113 5.88 11.55 6.93
CA GLY A 113 4.71 10.80 7.40
C GLY A 113 3.58 10.70 6.38
N GLU A 114 3.55 11.60 5.40
CA GLU A 114 2.53 11.59 4.36
C GLU A 114 2.85 10.55 3.28
N PRO A 115 1.86 9.75 2.84
CA PRO A 115 2.08 8.85 1.72
C PRO A 115 2.40 9.60 0.44
N GLU A 116 3.29 9.03 -0.37
CA GLU A 116 3.59 9.49 -1.72
C GLU A 116 2.34 9.52 -2.60
N ASP A 117 2.36 10.42 -3.58
CA ASP A 117 1.38 10.44 -4.65
C ASP A 117 1.43 9.14 -5.44
N ARG A 118 0.24 8.60 -5.75
CA ARG A 118 0.06 7.37 -6.53
C ARG A 118 -1.06 7.57 -7.54
N CYS A 119 -0.97 6.82 -8.62
CA CYS A 119 -2.07 6.70 -9.57
C CYS A 119 -3.13 5.79 -8.96
N PHE A 120 -4.25 6.36 -8.54
CA PHE A 120 -5.39 5.60 -8.07
C PHE A 120 -6.39 5.38 -9.21
N ILE A 121 -6.86 4.14 -9.31
CA ILE A 121 -7.90 3.74 -10.24
C ILE A 121 -9.07 3.23 -9.42
N VAL A 122 -10.21 3.90 -9.50
CA VAL A 122 -11.49 3.37 -9.03
C VAL A 122 -12.14 2.65 -10.21
N TYR A 123 -12.48 1.39 -10.03
CA TYR A 123 -12.93 0.54 -11.11
C TYR A 123 -14.06 -0.39 -10.69
N ALA A 124 -14.77 -0.90 -11.68
CA ALA A 124 -15.76 -1.95 -11.54
C ALA A 124 -15.31 -3.23 -12.24
N ILE A 125 -15.61 -4.37 -11.65
CA ILE A 125 -15.53 -5.68 -12.30
C ILE A 125 -16.95 -6.16 -12.57
N PRO A 126 -17.36 -6.41 -13.84
CA PRO A 126 -18.71 -6.86 -14.16
C PRO A 126 -19.17 -8.10 -13.40
N GLN A 127 -18.25 -9.03 -13.12
CA GLN A 127 -18.51 -10.26 -12.38
C GLN A 127 -18.74 -10.05 -10.87
N LEU A 128 -18.53 -8.83 -10.35
CA LEU A 128 -18.75 -8.41 -8.96
C LEU A 128 -20.01 -7.55 -8.78
N ARG A 129 -20.86 -7.46 -9.80
CA ARG A 129 -22.11 -6.70 -9.71
C ARG A 129 -22.98 -7.22 -8.56
N LYS A 130 -23.40 -6.32 -7.66
CA LYS A 130 -24.36 -6.60 -6.58
C LYS A 130 -25.64 -5.80 -6.87
N GLY A 131 -26.61 -6.42 -7.56
CA GLY A 131 -27.84 -5.74 -7.96
C GLY A 131 -27.63 -4.71 -9.07
N ALA A 132 -28.17 -3.51 -8.92
CA ALA A 132 -28.08 -2.45 -9.94
C ALA A 132 -26.69 -1.79 -9.99
N GLU A 133 -25.96 -1.77 -8.87
CA GLU A 133 -24.70 -1.05 -8.69
C GLU A 133 -23.47 -1.97 -8.81
N TYR A 134 -22.36 -1.40 -9.26
CA TYR A 134 -21.06 -2.07 -9.24
C TYR A 134 -20.37 -1.83 -7.90
N GLU A 135 -19.81 -2.87 -7.29
CA GLU A 135 -18.90 -2.73 -6.16
C GLU A 135 -17.68 -1.92 -6.62
N ARG A 136 -17.46 -0.74 -6.03
CA ARG A 136 -16.32 0.14 -6.37
C ARG A 136 -15.05 -0.46 -5.77
N CYS A 137 -14.17 -0.96 -6.63
CA CYS A 137 -12.85 -1.45 -6.25
C CYS A 137 -11.81 -0.36 -6.46
N VAL A 138 -10.69 -0.43 -5.73
CA VAL A 138 -9.61 0.56 -5.81
C VAL A 138 -8.27 -0.11 -5.99
N ALA A 139 -7.47 0.40 -6.91
CA ALA A 139 -6.08 -0.01 -7.16
C ALA A 139 -5.15 1.20 -7.13
N ALA A 140 -3.90 0.99 -6.71
CA ALA A 140 -2.88 2.03 -6.63
C ALA A 140 -1.60 1.60 -7.35
N TYR A 141 -1.18 2.43 -8.32
CA TYR A 141 -0.03 2.21 -9.19
C TYR A 141 0.95 3.38 -9.14
N LYS A 142 2.08 3.26 -9.84
CA LYS A 142 3.05 4.37 -9.98
C LYS A 142 2.37 5.61 -10.62
N PRO A 143 2.74 6.84 -10.23
CA PRO A 143 2.13 8.08 -10.75
C PRO A 143 2.09 8.18 -12.28
N VAL A 144 3.12 7.67 -12.96
CA VAL A 144 3.24 7.67 -14.44
C VAL A 144 2.06 7.01 -15.18
N PHE A 145 1.26 6.19 -14.49
CA PHE A 145 0.07 5.57 -15.09
C PHE A 145 -1.13 6.52 -15.14
N ALA A 146 -1.13 7.65 -14.41
CA ALA A 146 -2.23 8.61 -14.43
C ALA A 146 -2.23 9.52 -15.67
N GLU A 147 -1.12 9.56 -16.43
CA GLU A 147 -0.95 10.43 -17.60
C GLU A 147 -1.73 9.95 -18.83
N ASP A 148 -2.02 8.65 -18.91
CA ASP A 148 -2.68 8.01 -20.06
C ASP A 148 -3.66 6.96 -19.57
N GLU A 149 -4.95 7.20 -19.79
CA GLU A 149 -6.02 6.28 -19.41
C GLU A 149 -5.89 4.91 -20.07
N GLN A 150 -5.39 4.83 -21.31
CA GLN A 150 -5.17 3.54 -21.98
C GLN A 150 -4.05 2.76 -21.28
N ARG A 151 -2.98 3.45 -20.87
CA ARG A 151 -1.90 2.85 -20.09
C ARG A 151 -2.37 2.41 -18.70
N ALA A 152 -3.20 3.22 -18.04
CA ALA A 152 -3.86 2.88 -16.77
C ALA A 152 -4.76 1.64 -16.92
N LEU A 153 -5.55 1.59 -17.99
CA LEU A 153 -6.43 0.47 -18.28
C LEU A 153 -5.64 -0.82 -18.58
N ASN A 154 -4.53 -0.72 -19.30
CA ASN A 154 -3.67 -1.86 -19.61
C ASN A 154 -3.06 -2.46 -18.34
N ILE A 155 -2.51 -1.64 -17.43
CA ILE A 155 -1.97 -2.15 -16.16
C ILE A 155 -3.08 -2.70 -15.26
N LEU A 156 -4.23 -2.03 -15.20
CA LEU A 156 -5.39 -2.50 -14.44
C LEU A 156 -5.87 -3.86 -14.95
N ARG A 157 -5.92 -4.08 -16.27
CA ARG A 157 -6.37 -5.34 -16.86
C ARG A 157 -5.36 -6.47 -16.71
N PHE A 158 -4.09 -6.15 -16.48
CA PHE A 158 -3.10 -7.16 -16.11
C PHE A 158 -3.45 -7.79 -14.74
N ASP A 159 -3.85 -6.96 -13.77
CA ASP A 159 -4.31 -7.43 -12.46
C ASP A 159 -5.76 -7.96 -12.48
N PHE A 160 -6.63 -7.29 -13.24
CA PHE A 160 -8.08 -7.46 -13.23
C PHE A 160 -8.62 -7.45 -14.67
N PRO A 161 -8.58 -8.59 -15.40
CA PRO A 161 -8.81 -8.66 -16.85
C PRO A 161 -10.14 -8.10 -17.36
N SER A 162 -11.18 -8.07 -16.51
CA SER A 162 -12.52 -7.56 -16.86
C SER A 162 -12.81 -6.17 -16.27
N ALA A 163 -11.81 -5.50 -15.69
CA ALA A 163 -12.03 -4.22 -15.05
C ALA A 163 -12.38 -3.10 -16.04
N ARG A 164 -13.24 -2.19 -15.56
CA ARG A 164 -13.63 -0.95 -16.22
C ARG A 164 -13.31 0.20 -15.30
N ILE A 165 -12.59 1.20 -15.80
CA ILE A 165 -12.28 2.41 -15.04
C ILE A 165 -13.59 3.18 -14.83
N LEU A 166 -13.82 3.60 -13.59
CA LEU A 166 -14.88 4.53 -13.20
C LEU A 166 -14.28 5.92 -12.93
N TRP A 167 -13.06 5.95 -12.38
CA TRP A 167 -12.30 7.17 -12.15
C TRP A 167 -10.81 6.85 -12.13
N LEU A 168 -10.01 7.82 -12.58
CA LEU A 168 -8.55 7.77 -12.64
C LEU A 168 -8.01 9.12 -12.14
N GLY A 169 -7.02 9.09 -11.24
CA GLY A 169 -6.37 10.32 -10.79
C GLY A 169 -5.23 10.09 -9.81
N ILE A 170 -4.59 11.20 -9.42
CA ILE A 170 -3.54 11.20 -8.39
C ILE A 170 -4.17 11.41 -7.01
N ALA A 171 -3.77 10.58 -6.06
CA ALA A 171 -4.14 10.67 -4.65
C ALA A 171 -3.02 10.03 -3.79
N LYS A 172 -3.12 10.20 -2.46
CA LYS A 172 -2.22 9.61 -1.46
C LYS A 172 -2.83 8.38 -0.77
N THR A 173 -4.16 8.36 -0.59
CA THR A 173 -4.87 7.26 0.08
C THR A 173 -6.11 6.79 -0.67
N GLN A 174 -6.61 5.61 -0.30
CA GLN A 174 -7.86 5.08 -0.84
C GLN A 174 -9.05 5.98 -0.53
N GLU A 175 -9.13 6.50 0.70
CA GLU A 175 -10.23 7.37 1.12
C GLU A 175 -10.25 8.66 0.30
N GLN A 176 -9.06 9.25 0.07
CA GLN A 176 -8.92 10.43 -0.78
C GLN A 176 -9.35 10.14 -2.22
N ALA A 177 -8.90 9.02 -2.80
CA ALA A 177 -9.27 8.63 -4.16
C ALA A 177 -10.79 8.42 -4.31
N LEU A 178 -11.43 7.77 -3.33
CA LEU A 178 -12.89 7.57 -3.34
C LEU A 178 -13.64 8.90 -3.23
N SER A 179 -13.21 9.80 -2.34
CA SER A 179 -13.82 11.13 -2.19
C SER A 179 -13.70 11.98 -3.46
N LEU A 180 -12.54 11.94 -4.13
CA LEU A 180 -12.33 12.62 -5.42
C LEU A 180 -13.19 12.02 -6.52
N ALA A 181 -13.29 10.69 -6.59
CA ALA A 181 -14.15 10.01 -7.55
C ALA A 181 -15.63 10.35 -7.36
N GLU A 182 -16.11 10.41 -6.12
CA GLU A 182 -17.49 10.81 -5.82
C GLU A 182 -17.78 12.24 -6.25
N THR A 183 -16.84 13.16 -6.00
CA THR A 183 -16.99 14.57 -6.40
C THR A 183 -17.00 14.73 -7.93
N ALA A 184 -16.22 13.92 -8.65
CA ALA A 184 -16.17 13.96 -10.12
C ALA A 184 -17.40 13.36 -10.82
N MET A 185 -18.19 12.54 -10.10
CA MET A 185 -19.40 11.89 -10.62
C MET A 185 -20.70 12.61 -10.22
N ALA A 186 -20.62 13.62 -9.35
CA ALA A 186 -21.75 14.47 -8.92
C ALA A 186 -21.96 15.65 -9.87
#